data_AF-A0A8K0SHF4-F1
#
_entry.id   AF-A0A8K0SHF4-F1
#
_cell.length_a   1.000
_cell.length_b   1.000
_cell.length_c   1.000
_cell.angle_alpha   90.00
_cell.angle_beta   90.00
_cell.angle_gamma   90.00
#
_symmetry.space_group_name_H-M   'P 1'
#
loop_
_entity.id
_entity.type
_entity.pdbx_description
1 polymer ?
#
loop_
_entity_poly.entity_id
_entity_poly.type
_entity_poly.pdbx_seq_one_letter_code
_entity_poly.pdbx_strand_id
1 'polypeptide(L)'
;MASNAEVEAALSLIDSQELPYPSDEILRSFVQQALHPILAARYISDRLQRDLASAVVSDWSFIITALMRNGRPPPAPDAAVKKEIWARDAGQCCITGKKGSLWDPLPVLPVLPVPSAWVTTQNPHVHDMLGAFFTPQYRDWWLWYAEHPDQTLPHQSHWLVCTSAARAFADGHVKLDRQLPSMTEYEVNPVYVGPPVKLGTRGRFALLGDHSRLCLLMKIDPRFIGTHARFAAGLRYLDVAADISADNLSRPPATQNRDLLQRSCERPLFAQDTTPPSRLGLVGRLFFFIWRRLPNAFRLSAYGLLKDLAKRYYAERDTPAVQSLPFGLYLKEHEEPEVCRNEFNAMQTIRQHTTVPAPIPLDMAVDFTEDHDIFTSKSYILMSKVPGYPLHRCYRLMQDSDHAQLADAMKGYINQLRSIPKVTSSETAIYNTLGGPCRDNRVRSGTPVGPFADEAAFSHMLPFPDDPGRSGHMITFTHADLNPRNILVDRSIRPDGSRCWKITGIVDWETAGYWPEYWDLTKAMFEGFRWSKRYNDRFVKATFAPLGDYTQELDVETRSWEIGDGI
;
A
#
# COMPACT_ATOMS: atom_id res chain seq x y z
N MET A 1 18.39 3.72 23.52
CA MET A 1 17.40 2.85 24.19
C MET A 1 16.31 3.65 24.88
N ALA A 2 16.61 4.59 25.80
CA ALA A 2 15.58 5.44 26.42
C ALA A 2 14.82 6.37 25.45
N SER A 3 15.46 6.82 24.37
CA SER A 3 14.87 7.72 23.36
C SER A 3 13.66 7.15 22.63
N ASN A 4 13.66 5.84 22.35
CA ASN A 4 12.54 5.19 21.66
C ASN A 4 11.42 4.86 22.64
N ALA A 5 11.73 4.58 23.91
CA ALA A 5 10.72 4.24 24.91
C ALA A 5 9.70 5.37 25.15
N GLU A 6 10.15 6.63 25.22
CA GLU A 6 9.22 7.77 25.37
C GLU A 6 8.32 7.97 24.15
N VAL A 7 8.85 7.76 22.94
CA VAL A 7 8.07 7.85 21.70
C VAL A 7 7.04 6.73 21.63
N GLU A 8 7.43 5.48 21.92
CA GLU A 8 6.51 4.34 21.94
C GLU A 8 5.43 4.49 23.02
N ALA A 9 5.77 5.04 24.18
CA ALA A 9 4.80 5.34 25.24
C ALA A 9 3.77 6.39 24.77
N ALA A 10 4.20 7.45 24.09
CA ALA A 10 3.29 8.45 23.54
C ALA A 10 2.40 7.88 22.43
N LEU A 11 2.94 7.04 21.54
CA LEU A 11 2.15 6.36 20.50
C LEU A 11 1.13 5.39 21.11
N SER A 12 1.50 4.68 22.17
CA SER A 12 0.59 3.80 22.92
C SER A 12 -0.52 4.58 23.62
N LEU A 13 -0.20 5.78 24.14
CA LEU A 13 -1.19 6.66 24.75
C LEU A 13 -2.16 7.25 23.71
N ILE A 14 -1.71 7.52 22.48
CA ILE A 14 -2.59 7.88 21.37
C ILE A 14 -3.55 6.73 21.06
N ASP A 15 -3.05 5.48 21.00
CA ASP A 15 -3.87 4.30 20.73
C ASP A 15 -4.92 4.01 21.80
N SER A 16 -4.68 4.42 23.04
CA SER A 16 -5.66 4.28 24.11
C SER A 16 -6.74 5.36 24.09
N GLN A 17 -6.60 6.40 23.27
CA GLN A 17 -7.65 7.41 23.10
C GLN A 17 -8.74 6.88 22.18
N GLU A 18 -10.01 7.08 22.54
CA GLU A 18 -11.16 6.77 21.68
C GLU A 18 -11.40 7.87 20.62
N LEU A 19 -10.38 8.14 19.80
CA LEU A 19 -10.45 9.15 18.76
C LEU A 19 -11.08 8.59 17.46
N PRO A 20 -11.93 9.37 16.77
CA PRO A 20 -12.46 8.96 15.48
C PRO A 20 -11.36 8.94 14.42
N TYR A 21 -11.24 7.85 13.69
CA TYR A 21 -10.29 7.74 12.58
C TYR A 21 -10.54 8.84 11.51
N PRO A 22 -9.50 9.52 10.97
CA PRO A 22 -8.05 9.31 11.15
C PRO A 22 -7.37 10.22 12.19
N SER A 23 -8.08 10.71 13.20
CA SER A 23 -7.54 11.68 14.17
C SER A 23 -6.33 11.12 14.96
N ASP A 24 -6.36 9.83 15.25
CA ASP A 24 -5.24 9.08 15.83
C ASP A 24 -4.00 9.10 14.93
N GLU A 25 -4.15 8.82 13.63
CA GLU A 25 -3.06 8.88 12.66
C GLU A 25 -2.53 10.30 12.44
N ILE A 26 -3.42 11.30 12.52
CA ILE A 26 -3.04 12.73 12.48
C ILE A 26 -2.12 13.05 13.67
N LEU A 27 -2.44 12.60 14.90
CA LEU A 27 -1.56 12.77 16.06
C LEU A 27 -0.28 11.93 15.97
N ARG A 28 -0.36 10.70 15.47
CA ARG A 28 0.83 9.86 15.24
C ARG A 28 1.81 10.55 14.29
N SER A 29 1.29 11.22 13.25
CA SER A 29 2.12 11.99 12.32
C SER A 29 2.87 13.13 13.00
N PHE A 30 2.28 13.78 14.02
CA PHE A 30 2.95 14.82 14.80
C PHE A 30 4.18 14.27 15.52
N VAL A 31 4.06 13.11 16.19
CA VAL A 31 5.18 12.53 16.94
C VAL A 31 6.24 11.95 16.01
N GLN A 32 5.83 11.15 15.02
CA GLN A 32 6.73 10.40 14.15
C GLN A 32 7.48 11.27 13.15
N GLN A 33 6.87 12.37 12.70
CA GLN A 33 7.45 13.28 11.70
C GLN A 33 8.10 14.53 12.32
N ALA A 34 8.10 14.67 13.65
CA ALA A 34 8.76 15.79 14.32
C ALA A 34 10.25 15.85 14.00
N LEU A 35 10.83 17.05 14.01
CA LEU A 35 12.28 17.21 13.95
C LEU A 35 12.96 16.59 15.17
N HIS A 36 12.30 16.67 16.34
CA HIS A 36 12.76 16.05 17.58
C HIS A 36 11.64 15.19 18.20
N PRO A 37 11.53 13.91 17.82
CA PRO A 37 10.40 13.04 18.22
C PRO A 37 10.13 12.97 19.72
N ILE A 38 11.17 13.02 20.56
CA ILE A 38 11.02 13.00 22.03
C ILE A 38 10.31 14.27 22.54
N LEU A 39 10.61 15.44 21.95
CA LEU A 39 10.02 16.70 22.39
C LEU A 39 8.53 16.72 22.03
N ALA A 40 8.21 16.26 20.82
CA ALA A 40 6.84 16.05 20.36
C ALA A 40 6.10 15.01 21.22
N ALA A 41 6.73 13.88 21.54
CA ALA A 41 6.16 12.84 22.39
C ALA A 41 5.80 13.37 23.79
N ARG A 42 6.70 14.12 24.44
CA ARG A 42 6.43 14.74 25.74
C ARG A 42 5.28 15.74 25.69
N TYR A 43 5.25 16.58 24.64
CA TYR A 43 4.17 17.54 24.44
C TYR A 43 2.81 16.85 24.28
N ILE A 44 2.73 15.82 23.43
CA ILE A 44 1.49 15.06 23.23
C ILE A 44 1.09 14.35 24.52
N SER A 45 2.01 13.68 25.21
CA SER A 45 1.71 12.95 26.43
C SER A 45 1.12 13.83 27.53
N ASP A 46 1.70 15.01 27.78
CA ASP A 46 1.15 15.97 28.76
C ASP A 46 -0.28 16.41 28.40
N ARG A 47 -0.56 16.65 27.11
CA ARG A 47 -1.88 17.10 26.67
C ARG A 47 -2.93 16.01 26.64
N LEU A 48 -2.57 14.79 26.26
CA LEU A 48 -3.47 13.64 26.30
C LEU A 48 -3.83 13.27 27.75
N GLN A 49 -2.88 13.35 28.69
CA GLN A 49 -3.15 13.13 30.11
C GLN A 49 -4.10 14.17 30.72
N ARG A 50 -4.23 15.34 30.09
CA ARG A 50 -5.16 16.41 30.47
C ARG A 50 -6.48 16.36 29.70
N ASP A 51 -6.75 15.29 28.97
CA ASP A 51 -7.96 15.10 28.15
C ASP A 51 -8.15 16.18 27.05
N LEU A 52 -7.03 16.64 26.48
CA LEU A 52 -7.03 17.68 25.43
C LEU A 52 -6.87 17.09 24.02
N ALA A 53 -7.18 15.81 23.81
CA ALA A 53 -6.91 15.11 22.56
C ALA A 53 -7.54 15.80 21.33
N SER A 54 -8.83 16.14 21.40
CA SER A 54 -9.54 16.81 20.30
C SER A 54 -8.99 18.22 20.00
N ALA A 55 -8.59 18.96 21.03
CA ALA A 55 -7.98 20.28 20.86
C ALA A 55 -6.63 20.18 20.14
N VAL A 56 -5.79 19.22 20.55
CA VAL A 56 -4.49 18.98 19.91
C VAL A 56 -4.66 18.54 18.45
N VAL A 57 -5.64 17.69 18.13
CA VAL A 57 -5.97 17.33 16.74
C VAL A 57 -6.35 18.57 15.93
N SER A 58 -7.20 19.43 16.49
CA SER A 58 -7.63 20.68 15.85
C SER A 58 -6.45 21.62 15.57
N ASP A 59 -5.61 21.86 16.58
CA ASP A 59 -4.45 22.74 16.47
C ASP A 59 -3.44 22.20 15.44
N TRP A 60 -3.21 20.89 15.44
CA TRP A 60 -2.33 20.27 14.45
C TRP A 60 -2.88 20.37 13.03
N SER A 61 -4.18 20.11 12.88
CA SER A 61 -4.87 20.24 11.60
C SER A 61 -4.79 21.68 11.08
N PHE A 62 -4.97 22.67 11.97
CA PHE A 62 -4.80 24.08 11.65
C PHE A 62 -3.38 24.39 11.20
N ILE A 63 -2.35 23.96 11.94
CA ILE A 63 -0.94 24.20 11.59
C ILE A 63 -0.62 23.70 10.18
N ILE A 64 -1.00 22.45 9.87
CA ILE A 64 -0.74 21.86 8.55
C ILE A 64 -1.51 22.59 7.46
N THR A 65 -2.82 22.82 7.63
CA THR A 65 -3.67 23.44 6.61
C THR A 65 -3.31 24.91 6.36
N ALA A 66 -2.94 25.65 7.41
CA ALA A 66 -2.48 27.04 7.32
C ALA A 66 -1.29 27.21 6.38
N LEU A 67 -0.36 26.25 6.36
CA LEU A 67 0.75 26.24 5.42
C LEU A 67 0.36 25.59 4.09
N MET A 68 -0.10 24.34 4.11
CA MET A 68 -0.19 23.49 2.92
C MET A 68 -1.39 23.80 2.00
N ARG A 69 -2.45 24.43 2.52
CA ARG A 69 -3.69 24.73 1.77
C ARG A 69 -4.01 26.22 1.71
N ASN A 70 -3.82 26.92 2.82
CA ASN A 70 -4.25 28.32 2.99
C ASN A 70 -3.09 29.33 2.95
N GLY A 71 -1.87 28.87 2.70
CA GLY A 71 -0.69 29.73 2.64
C GLY A 71 -0.74 30.71 1.47
N ARG A 72 -0.12 31.88 1.64
CA ARG A 72 -0.01 32.89 0.57
C ARG A 72 1.26 32.66 -0.26
N PRO A 73 1.25 32.90 -1.58
CA PRO A 73 2.48 32.79 -2.35
C PRO A 73 3.52 33.81 -1.86
N PRO A 74 4.81 33.43 -1.74
CA PRO A 74 5.88 34.39 -1.45
C PRO A 74 6.06 35.37 -2.63
N PRO A 75 6.84 36.44 -2.45
CA PRO A 75 7.13 37.42 -3.49
C PRO A 75 7.67 36.75 -4.77
N ALA A 76 7.07 37.11 -5.91
CA ALA A 76 7.42 36.50 -7.18
C ALA A 76 8.81 37.00 -7.66
N PRO A 77 9.69 36.10 -8.15
CA PRO A 77 10.98 36.52 -8.67
C PRO A 77 10.82 37.31 -9.98
N ASP A 78 11.68 38.31 -10.15
CA ASP A 78 11.81 39.03 -11.41
C ASP A 78 12.41 38.16 -12.53
N ALA A 79 12.52 38.71 -13.74
CA ALA A 79 13.03 37.98 -14.89
C ALA A 79 14.51 37.59 -14.78
N ALA A 80 15.33 38.39 -14.10
CA ALA A 80 16.75 38.12 -13.92
C ALA A 80 16.94 36.95 -12.95
N VAL A 81 16.27 37.00 -11.80
CA VAL A 81 16.29 35.95 -10.79
C VAL A 81 15.72 34.63 -11.33
N LYS A 82 14.65 34.67 -12.13
CA LYS A 82 14.11 33.47 -12.82
C LYS A 82 15.16 32.81 -13.72
N LYS A 83 15.97 33.60 -14.42
CA LYS A 83 17.04 33.07 -15.29
C LYS A 83 18.17 32.43 -14.47
N GLU A 84 18.50 32.99 -13.32
CA GLU A 84 19.48 32.43 -12.40
C GLU A 84 18.99 31.12 -11.77
N ILE A 85 17.74 31.07 -11.31
CA ILE A 85 17.11 29.83 -10.81
C ILE A 85 17.12 28.75 -11.90
N TRP A 86 16.78 29.11 -13.14
CA TRP A 86 16.84 28.18 -14.27
C TRP A 86 18.24 27.59 -14.47
N ALA A 87 19.28 28.42 -14.33
CA ALA A 87 20.67 27.98 -14.45
C ALA A 87 21.09 27.09 -13.27
N ARG A 88 20.70 27.45 -12.04
CA ARG A 88 20.94 26.65 -10.83
C ARG A 88 20.34 25.25 -10.95
N ASP A 89 19.12 25.15 -11.47
CA ASP A 89 18.35 23.89 -11.56
C ASP A 89 18.59 23.13 -12.88
N ALA A 90 19.64 23.51 -13.63
CA ALA A 90 20.04 22.89 -14.91
C ALA A 90 18.94 22.84 -16.00
N GLY A 91 17.90 23.69 -15.92
CA GLY A 91 16.75 23.63 -16.82
C GLY A 91 15.97 22.30 -16.71
N GLN A 92 16.00 21.65 -15.55
CA GLN A 92 15.31 20.39 -15.27
C GLN A 92 14.40 20.54 -14.05
N CYS A 93 13.38 19.68 -13.98
CA CYS A 93 12.52 19.58 -12.81
C CYS A 93 13.30 19.06 -11.61
N CYS A 94 13.37 19.85 -10.55
CA CYS A 94 14.07 19.50 -9.31
C CYS A 94 13.60 18.17 -8.70
N ILE A 95 12.33 17.81 -8.86
CA ILE A 95 11.79 16.56 -8.29
C ILE A 95 12.02 15.36 -9.22
N THR A 96 11.82 15.52 -10.53
CA THR A 96 11.77 14.37 -11.45
C THR A 96 13.02 14.21 -12.32
N GLY A 97 13.87 15.22 -12.41
CA GLY A 97 15.00 15.29 -13.35
C GLY A 97 14.59 15.38 -14.83
N LYS A 98 13.29 15.53 -15.12
CA LYS A 98 12.77 15.67 -16.49
C LYS A 98 12.84 17.12 -16.97
N LYS A 99 12.96 17.29 -18.29
CA LYS A 99 12.74 18.58 -18.94
C LYS A 99 11.24 18.85 -19.08
N GLY A 100 10.86 20.12 -19.14
CA GLY A 100 9.49 20.51 -19.43
C GLY A 100 9.01 20.02 -20.80
N SER A 101 7.71 19.78 -20.90
CA SER A 101 7.03 19.42 -22.15
C SER A 101 5.81 20.31 -22.35
N LEU A 102 5.16 20.22 -23.52
CA LEU A 102 3.93 20.96 -23.81
C LEU A 102 2.81 20.64 -22.78
N TRP A 103 2.73 19.38 -22.34
CA TRP A 103 1.67 18.86 -21.46
C TRP A 103 2.04 18.94 -19.97
N ASP A 104 3.31 19.18 -19.67
CA ASP A 104 3.82 19.31 -18.32
C ASP A 104 4.91 20.39 -18.31
N PRO A 105 4.51 21.67 -18.25
CA PRO A 105 5.44 22.78 -18.36
C PRO A 105 6.31 22.87 -17.11
N LEU A 106 7.45 23.55 -17.26
CA LEU A 106 8.50 23.67 -16.26
C LEU A 106 8.62 25.13 -15.76
N PRO A 107 7.66 25.61 -14.94
CA PRO A 107 7.71 26.94 -14.34
C PRO A 107 8.67 27.03 -13.15
N VAL A 108 9.08 28.26 -12.83
CA VAL A 108 9.66 28.61 -11.53
C VAL A 108 8.52 28.83 -10.55
N LEU A 109 8.44 28.01 -9.51
CA LEU A 109 7.39 28.03 -8.49
C LEU A 109 7.99 28.15 -7.08
N PRO A 110 7.23 28.65 -6.10
CA PRO A 110 7.65 28.55 -4.71
C PRO A 110 7.69 27.09 -4.26
N VAL A 111 8.64 26.77 -3.37
CA VAL A 111 8.76 25.45 -2.74
C VAL A 111 7.60 25.24 -1.75
N LEU A 112 7.36 26.23 -0.90
CA LEU A 112 6.23 26.29 0.02
C LEU A 112 5.65 27.71 0.06
N PRO A 113 4.34 27.86 0.32
CA PRO A 113 3.75 29.16 0.56
C PRO A 113 4.13 29.71 1.94
N VAL A 114 3.73 30.95 2.22
CA VAL A 114 3.93 31.67 3.47
C VAL A 114 2.76 31.39 4.43
N PRO A 115 3.00 30.85 5.63
CA PRO A 115 1.94 30.52 6.59
C PRO A 115 1.55 31.73 7.45
N SER A 116 1.01 32.78 6.83
CA SER A 116 0.69 34.04 7.53
C SER A 116 -0.24 33.88 8.73
N ALA A 117 -1.06 32.82 8.76
CA ALA A 117 -1.98 32.53 9.87
C ALA A 117 -1.25 32.13 11.16
N TRP A 118 0.00 31.64 11.10
CA TRP A 118 0.78 31.25 12.28
C TRP A 118 1.17 32.44 13.17
N VAL A 119 1.22 33.65 12.61
CA VAL A 119 1.66 34.87 13.30
C VAL A 119 0.49 35.56 14.02
N THR A 120 -0.75 35.11 13.79
CA THR A 120 -1.92 35.75 14.41
C THR A 120 -1.89 35.61 15.93
N THR A 121 -2.12 36.72 16.64
CA THR A 121 -2.10 36.81 18.11
C THR A 121 -3.22 36.02 18.80
N GLN A 122 -4.09 35.36 18.04
CA GLN A 122 -5.27 34.66 18.54
C GLN A 122 -4.97 33.24 19.05
N ASN A 123 -3.79 32.67 18.77
CA ASN A 123 -3.50 31.26 19.08
C ASN A 123 -2.09 31.01 19.67
N PRO A 124 -1.81 31.41 20.93
CA PRO A 124 -0.50 31.20 21.55
C PRO A 124 -0.09 29.71 21.67
N HIS A 125 -1.07 28.81 21.78
CA HIS A 125 -0.85 27.36 21.85
C HIS A 125 -0.25 26.78 20.55
N VAL A 126 -0.48 27.42 19.39
CA VAL A 126 0.10 27.03 18.10
C VAL A 126 1.62 27.19 18.11
N HIS A 127 2.14 28.25 18.76
CA HIS A 127 3.58 28.49 18.85
C HIS A 127 4.27 27.44 19.71
N ASP A 128 3.64 27.04 20.81
CA ASP A 128 4.15 25.94 21.66
C ASP A 128 4.19 24.62 20.89
N MET A 129 3.12 24.33 20.14
CA MET A 129 3.03 23.11 19.32
C MET A 129 4.07 23.09 18.20
N LEU A 130 4.26 24.21 17.48
CA LEU A 130 5.32 24.36 16.48
C LEU A 130 6.71 24.17 17.10
N GLY A 131 6.93 24.71 18.30
CA GLY A 131 8.18 24.54 19.05
C GLY A 131 8.43 23.08 19.44
N ALA A 132 7.39 22.36 19.86
CA ALA A 132 7.48 20.94 20.18
C ALA A 132 7.75 20.07 18.93
N PHE A 133 7.16 20.41 17.78
CA PHE A 133 7.33 19.67 16.54
C PHE A 133 8.69 19.94 15.87
N PHE A 134 9.08 21.20 15.74
CA PHE A 134 10.27 21.61 14.99
C PHE A 134 11.49 21.92 15.83
N THR A 135 11.39 22.14 17.14
CA THR A 135 12.31 22.89 18.03
C THR A 135 12.05 24.40 18.06
N PRO A 136 12.35 25.09 19.19
CA PRO A 136 12.19 26.54 19.31
C PRO A 136 12.93 27.34 18.24
N GLN A 137 14.19 26.99 17.91
CA GLN A 137 14.97 27.75 16.93
C GLN A 137 14.36 27.69 15.52
N TYR A 138 13.85 26.52 15.14
CA TYR A 138 13.24 26.33 13.84
C TYR A 138 11.85 26.99 13.79
N ARG A 139 11.05 26.88 14.86
CA ARG A 139 9.80 27.64 15.01
C ARG A 139 10.06 29.14 14.83
N ASP A 140 11.03 29.70 15.54
CA ASP A 140 11.29 31.15 15.52
C ASP A 140 11.69 31.62 14.11
N TRP A 141 12.44 30.80 13.37
CA TRP A 141 12.72 31.08 11.96
C TRP A 141 11.46 31.10 11.08
N TRP A 142 10.56 30.12 11.25
CA TRP A 142 9.31 30.07 10.50
C TRP A 142 8.39 31.25 10.81
N LEU A 143 8.29 31.64 12.08
CA LEU A 143 7.51 32.81 12.50
C LEU A 143 8.09 34.10 11.91
N TRP A 144 9.41 34.25 11.97
CA TRP A 144 10.09 35.39 11.35
C TRP A 144 9.89 35.44 9.83
N TYR A 145 10.00 34.30 9.13
CA TYR A 145 9.73 34.21 7.68
C TYR A 145 8.28 34.55 7.35
N ALA A 146 7.33 34.10 8.16
CA ALA A 146 5.91 34.36 7.96
C ALA A 146 5.56 35.86 8.12
N GLU A 147 6.28 36.58 8.99
CA GLU A 147 6.19 38.04 9.17
C GLU A 147 6.91 38.82 8.07
N HIS A 148 8.06 38.32 7.60
CA HIS A 148 8.97 39.05 6.71
C HIS A 148 9.32 38.26 5.44
N PRO A 149 8.32 37.83 4.62
CA PRO A 149 8.57 36.99 3.45
C PRO A 149 9.45 37.68 2.40
N ASP A 150 9.41 39.02 2.33
CA ASP A 150 10.22 39.83 1.40
C ASP A 150 11.72 39.83 1.71
N GLN A 151 12.12 39.44 2.93
CA GLN A 151 13.53 39.41 3.34
C GLN A 151 14.25 38.10 2.93
N THR A 152 13.51 37.11 2.42
CA THR A 152 14.09 35.86 1.92
C THR A 152 14.30 35.94 0.41
N LEU A 153 15.52 35.68 -0.03
CA LEU A 153 15.86 35.73 -1.45
C LEU A 153 15.08 34.66 -2.23
N PRO A 154 14.51 34.96 -3.42
CA PRO A 154 13.74 33.98 -4.17
C PRO A 154 14.53 32.73 -4.54
N HIS A 155 15.86 32.79 -4.66
CA HIS A 155 16.71 31.61 -4.84
C HIS A 155 16.52 30.60 -3.71
N GLN A 156 16.26 31.03 -2.48
CA GLN A 156 16.10 30.10 -1.36
C GLN A 156 14.69 29.51 -1.27
N SER A 157 13.68 30.19 -1.80
CA SER A 157 12.26 29.83 -1.66
C SER A 157 11.61 29.31 -2.95
N HIS A 158 12.27 29.41 -4.10
CA HIS A 158 11.76 28.98 -5.40
C HIS A 158 12.64 27.95 -6.10
N TRP A 159 12.01 27.17 -6.96
CA TRP A 159 12.64 26.09 -7.72
C TRP A 159 12.00 25.88 -9.08
N LEU A 160 12.73 25.19 -9.95
CA LEU A 160 12.24 24.76 -11.25
C LEU A 160 11.58 23.39 -11.12
N VAL A 161 10.27 23.31 -11.33
CA VAL A 161 9.52 22.07 -11.11
C VAL A 161 8.42 21.89 -12.15
N CYS A 162 8.26 20.67 -12.65
CA CYS A 162 7.16 20.34 -13.55
C CYS A 162 5.82 20.53 -12.85
N THR A 163 4.80 20.99 -13.56
CA THR A 163 3.48 21.26 -12.98
C THR A 163 2.86 20.02 -12.34
N SER A 164 3.02 18.85 -12.94
CA SER A 164 2.56 17.58 -12.37
C SER A 164 3.24 17.24 -11.04
N ALA A 165 4.56 17.41 -10.98
CA ALA A 165 5.38 17.15 -9.80
C ALA A 165 5.11 18.18 -8.69
N ALA A 166 4.91 19.45 -9.05
CA ALA A 166 4.55 20.51 -8.12
C ALA A 166 3.21 20.24 -7.44
N ARG A 167 2.20 19.77 -8.19
CA ARG A 167 0.90 19.37 -7.61
C ARG A 167 1.05 18.18 -6.67
N ALA A 168 1.72 17.11 -7.12
CA ALA A 168 1.94 15.93 -6.28
C ALA A 168 2.74 16.25 -5.00
N PHE A 169 3.69 17.16 -5.07
CA PHE A 169 4.39 17.69 -3.90
C PHE A 169 3.42 18.49 -3.02
N ALA A 170 2.76 19.52 -3.54
CA ALA A 170 1.82 20.36 -2.77
C ALA A 170 0.70 19.55 -2.08
N ASP A 171 0.21 18.49 -2.72
CA ASP A 171 -0.81 17.58 -2.19
C ASP A 171 -0.25 16.51 -1.24
N GLY A 172 1.05 16.52 -0.95
CA GLY A 172 1.70 15.61 0.00
C GLY A 172 1.81 14.17 -0.51
N HIS A 173 1.69 13.91 -1.81
CA HIS A 173 1.85 12.57 -2.38
C HIS A 173 3.31 12.14 -2.50
N VAL A 174 4.23 13.11 -2.59
CA VAL A 174 5.66 12.89 -2.67
C VAL A 174 6.35 13.82 -1.69
N LYS A 175 7.34 13.28 -0.97
CA LYS A 175 8.22 14.04 -0.08
C LYS A 175 9.67 13.86 -0.48
N LEU A 176 10.50 14.79 -0.06
CA LEU A 176 11.93 14.77 -0.32
C LEU A 176 12.65 14.54 1.01
N ASP A 177 13.18 13.34 1.20
CA ASP A 177 13.87 12.96 2.43
C ASP A 177 15.38 13.21 2.25
N ARG A 178 15.95 14.05 3.11
CA ARG A 178 17.38 14.37 3.07
C ARG A 178 18.22 13.14 3.41
N GLN A 179 19.18 12.80 2.54
CA GLN A 179 20.18 11.78 2.82
C GLN A 179 21.21 12.34 3.79
N LEU A 180 21.30 11.80 5.00
CA LEU A 180 22.33 12.22 5.95
C LEU A 180 23.66 11.53 5.62
N PRO A 181 24.80 12.25 5.62
CA PRO A 181 24.99 13.64 6.09
C PRO A 181 24.85 14.74 5.01
N SER A 182 24.52 14.40 3.77
CA SER A 182 24.44 15.34 2.63
C SER A 182 23.50 16.52 2.88
N MET A 183 23.89 17.70 2.39
CA MET A 183 23.09 18.93 2.47
C MET A 183 22.26 19.19 1.20
N THR A 184 22.51 18.44 0.12
CA THR A 184 21.89 18.65 -1.20
C THR A 184 21.26 17.40 -1.80
N GLU A 185 21.58 16.21 -1.27
CA GLU A 185 20.98 14.97 -1.76
C GLU A 185 19.70 14.67 -0.98
N TYR A 186 18.60 14.68 -1.72
CA TYR A 186 17.29 14.32 -1.21
C TYR A 186 16.75 13.18 -2.04
N GLU A 187 16.29 12.13 -1.40
CA GLU A 187 15.59 11.05 -2.06
C GLU A 187 14.11 11.41 -2.24
N VAL A 188 13.60 11.16 -3.44
CA VAL A 188 12.21 11.41 -3.81
C VAL A 188 11.38 10.19 -3.40
N ASN A 189 10.66 10.31 -2.30
CA ASN A 189 9.90 9.20 -1.72
C ASN A 189 8.39 9.45 -1.82
N PRO A 190 7.60 8.44 -2.20
CA PRO A 190 6.15 8.54 -2.12
C PRO A 190 5.68 8.53 -0.66
N VAL A 191 4.57 9.22 -0.39
CA VAL A 191 3.88 9.16 0.90
C VAL A 191 2.80 8.08 0.84
N TYR A 192 2.96 7.04 1.64
CA TYR A 192 2.10 5.85 1.63
C TYR A 192 0.79 6.03 2.44
N VAL A 193 -0.02 7.02 2.05
CA VAL A 193 -1.40 7.21 2.53
C VAL A 193 -2.32 7.19 1.31
N GLY A 194 -2.64 5.96 0.89
CA GLY A 194 -3.31 5.66 -0.37
C GLY A 194 -2.37 5.14 -1.47
N PRO A 195 -2.91 4.82 -2.66
CA PRO A 195 -2.11 4.46 -3.82
C PRO A 195 -1.11 5.58 -4.18
N PRO A 196 0.17 5.24 -4.44
CA PRO A 196 1.18 6.25 -4.73
C PRO A 196 0.94 6.90 -6.11
N VAL A 197 1.12 8.22 -6.17
CA VAL A 197 1.14 8.96 -7.44
C VAL A 197 2.49 8.71 -8.11
N LYS A 198 2.46 8.30 -9.38
CA LYS A 198 3.67 8.01 -10.15
C LYS A 198 4.06 9.22 -10.99
N LEU A 199 5.22 9.81 -10.68
CA LEU A 199 5.77 10.96 -11.41
C LEU A 199 6.77 10.57 -12.53
N GLY A 200 7.16 9.29 -12.60
CA GLY A 200 8.19 8.77 -13.52
C GLY A 200 9.50 9.55 -13.38
N THR A 201 10.27 9.33 -12.32
CA THR A 201 11.50 10.10 -12.07
C THR A 201 12.67 9.53 -12.88
N ARG A 202 13.61 10.38 -13.34
CA ARG A 202 14.85 9.95 -14.04
C ARG A 202 15.96 9.47 -13.08
N GLY A 203 15.60 9.20 -11.84
CA GLY A 203 16.51 8.81 -10.76
C GLY A 203 15.78 8.82 -9.42
N ARG A 204 16.51 8.46 -8.36
CA ARG A 204 15.99 8.47 -6.98
C ARG A 204 16.16 9.83 -6.29
N PHE A 205 17.09 10.65 -6.76
CA PHE A 205 17.46 11.90 -6.09
C PHE A 205 16.89 13.14 -6.76
N ALA A 206 16.50 14.12 -5.95
CA ALA A 206 16.10 15.44 -6.38
C ALA A 206 17.32 16.31 -6.75
N LEU A 207 17.16 17.20 -7.72
CA LEU A 207 18.16 18.15 -8.17
C LEU A 207 18.05 19.45 -7.37
N LEU A 208 18.55 19.44 -6.13
CA LEU A 208 18.52 20.59 -5.21
C LEU A 208 19.91 21.21 -4.99
N GLY A 209 20.91 20.80 -5.78
CA GLY A 209 22.24 21.39 -5.81
C GLY A 209 22.33 22.66 -6.68
N ASP A 210 23.51 23.27 -6.70
CA ASP A 210 23.80 24.30 -7.72
C ASP A 210 24.46 23.63 -8.92
N HIS A 211 23.77 23.65 -10.06
CA HIS A 211 24.24 23.12 -11.33
C HIS A 211 24.62 24.22 -12.33
N SER A 212 24.70 25.47 -11.87
CA SER A 212 25.24 26.57 -12.67
C SER A 212 26.74 26.36 -12.91
N ARG A 213 27.28 26.95 -13.99
CA ARG A 213 28.70 26.80 -14.35
C ARG A 213 29.67 27.30 -13.27
N LEU A 214 29.24 28.25 -12.45
CA LEU A 214 30.08 28.87 -11.43
C LEU A 214 29.93 28.20 -10.06
N CYS A 215 28.85 27.44 -9.82
CA CYS A 215 28.53 26.84 -8.53
C CYS A 215 28.49 27.86 -7.35
N LEU A 216 28.14 29.13 -7.64
CA LEU A 216 28.11 30.25 -6.69
C LEU A 216 26.69 30.70 -6.33
N LEU A 217 25.65 30.12 -6.93
CA LEU A 217 24.27 30.52 -6.67
C LEU A 217 23.77 29.94 -5.35
N MET A 218 22.93 30.70 -4.65
CA MET A 218 22.31 30.24 -3.42
C MET A 218 21.39 29.04 -3.69
N LYS A 219 21.51 28.04 -2.81
CA LYS A 219 20.70 26.82 -2.84
C LYS A 219 19.35 27.07 -2.17
N ILE A 220 18.39 26.19 -2.46
CA ILE A 220 17.10 26.16 -1.79
C ILE A 220 17.33 25.99 -0.27
N ASP A 221 16.59 26.74 0.54
CA ASP A 221 16.69 26.58 1.98
C ASP A 221 16.16 25.19 2.38
N PRO A 222 16.97 24.35 3.04
CA PRO A 222 16.58 22.99 3.39
C PRO A 222 15.37 22.95 4.34
N ARG A 223 15.05 24.06 5.01
CA ARG A 223 13.91 24.14 5.91
C ARG A 223 12.57 24.04 5.19
N PHE A 224 12.45 24.58 3.97
CA PHE A 224 11.22 24.42 3.20
C PHE A 224 10.98 22.95 2.84
N ILE A 225 12.02 22.29 2.32
CA ILE A 225 11.95 20.88 1.93
C ILE A 225 11.70 19.98 3.14
N GLY A 226 12.44 20.22 4.23
CA GLY A 226 12.29 19.46 5.47
C GLY A 226 10.93 19.64 6.14
N THR A 227 10.35 20.85 6.08
CA THR A 227 9.00 21.13 6.61
C THR A 227 7.94 20.40 5.80
N HIS A 228 8.00 20.51 4.48
CA HIS A 228 7.09 19.78 3.59
C HIS A 228 7.11 18.28 3.89
N ALA A 229 8.30 17.67 3.91
CA ALA A 229 8.45 16.23 4.09
C ALA A 229 7.83 15.73 5.39
N ARG A 230 7.83 16.57 6.43
CA ARG A 230 7.25 16.28 7.75
C ARG A 230 5.74 16.43 7.78
N PHE A 231 5.20 17.41 7.06
CA PHE A 231 3.77 17.68 7.00
C PHE A 231 3.03 16.77 6.01
N ALA A 232 3.73 16.22 5.01
CA ALA A 232 3.10 15.49 3.91
C ALA A 232 2.20 14.34 4.40
N ALA A 233 2.65 13.52 5.36
CA ALA A 233 1.82 12.44 5.90
C ALA A 233 0.57 12.97 6.63
N GLY A 234 0.72 13.98 7.48
CA GLY A 234 -0.39 14.61 8.20
C GLY A 234 -1.42 15.23 7.24
N LEU A 235 -0.95 15.94 6.20
CA LEU A 235 -1.81 16.49 5.15
C LEU A 235 -2.65 15.41 4.47
N ARG A 236 -2.03 14.27 4.13
CA ARG A 236 -2.74 13.16 3.49
C ARG A 236 -3.82 12.58 4.40
N TYR A 237 -3.58 12.49 5.71
CA TYR A 237 -4.62 12.06 6.65
C TYR A 237 -5.73 13.09 6.84
N LEU A 238 -5.44 14.39 6.72
CA LEU A 238 -6.47 15.44 6.70
C LEU A 238 -7.35 15.34 5.45
N ASP A 239 -6.76 15.05 4.28
CA ASP A 239 -7.53 14.76 3.06
C ASP A 239 -8.44 13.54 3.27
N VAL A 240 -7.95 12.48 3.95
CA VAL A 240 -8.76 11.30 4.31
C VAL A 240 -9.91 11.67 5.26
N ALA A 241 -9.66 12.50 6.27
CA ALA A 241 -10.70 12.97 7.20
C ALA A 241 -11.82 13.75 6.47
N ALA A 242 -11.43 14.62 5.53
CA ALA A 242 -12.36 15.36 4.69
C ALA A 242 -13.17 14.43 3.77
N ASP A 243 -12.51 13.47 3.12
CA ASP A 243 -13.16 12.43 2.30
C ASP A 243 -14.20 11.64 3.10
N ILE A 244 -13.83 11.15 4.29
CA ILE A 244 -14.74 10.37 5.16
C ILE A 244 -15.93 11.21 5.61
N SER A 245 -15.69 12.47 5.96
CA SER A 245 -16.74 13.40 6.38
C SER A 245 -17.73 13.68 5.24
N ALA A 246 -17.23 13.90 4.02
CA ALA A 246 -18.06 14.05 2.82
C ALA A 246 -18.90 12.79 2.52
N ASP A 247 -18.29 11.61 2.66
CA ASP A 247 -18.98 10.33 2.46
C ASP A 247 -20.08 10.11 3.51
N ASN A 248 -19.84 10.49 4.77
CA ASN A 248 -20.82 10.38 5.85
C ASN A 248 -22.00 11.35 5.67
N LEU A 249 -21.76 12.57 5.18
CA LEU A 249 -22.82 13.53 4.84
C LEU A 249 -23.68 13.07 3.65
N SER A 250 -23.10 12.25 2.75
CA SER A 250 -23.78 11.76 1.55
C SER A 250 -24.63 10.49 1.81
N ARG A 251 -24.52 9.86 2.98
CA ARG A 251 -25.30 8.65 3.32
C ARG A 251 -26.72 9.03 3.76
N PRO A 252 -27.79 8.43 3.19
CA PRO A 252 -29.14 8.64 3.69
C PRO A 252 -29.27 8.11 5.13
N PRO A 253 -30.16 8.69 5.97
CA PRO A 253 -30.39 8.23 7.33
C PRO A 253 -30.80 6.75 7.32
N ALA A 254 -30.21 5.96 8.23
CA ALA A 254 -30.28 4.51 8.22
C ALA A 254 -31.72 3.98 8.33
N THR A 255 -32.34 3.62 7.20
CA THR A 255 -33.50 2.71 7.17
C THR A 255 -33.03 1.26 7.33
N GLN A 256 -33.72 0.52 8.20
CA GLN A 256 -33.40 -0.81 8.75
C GLN A 256 -33.24 -1.99 7.77
N ASN A 257 -33.03 -1.80 6.47
CA ASN A 257 -32.84 -2.90 5.52
C ASN A 257 -31.37 -3.14 5.19
N ARG A 258 -30.63 -3.73 6.13
CA ARG A 258 -29.21 -4.11 5.99
C ARG A 258 -28.97 -5.19 4.92
N ASP A 259 -29.96 -6.03 4.60
CA ASP A 259 -29.76 -7.21 3.76
C ASP A 259 -29.89 -6.99 2.24
N LEU A 260 -30.50 -5.88 1.79
CA LEU A 260 -30.76 -5.63 0.37
C LEU A 260 -29.71 -4.73 -0.31
N LEU A 261 -29.01 -3.87 0.44
CA LEU A 261 -28.01 -2.93 -0.12
C LEU A 261 -26.64 -3.59 -0.38
N GLN A 262 -26.41 -4.80 0.13
CA GLN A 262 -25.14 -5.52 -0.02
C GLN A 262 -24.96 -6.12 -1.42
N ARG A 263 -26.04 -6.24 -2.22
CA ARG A 263 -26.04 -7.00 -3.49
C ARG A 263 -25.80 -6.18 -4.75
N SER A 264 -25.82 -4.86 -4.70
CA SER A 264 -25.69 -4.03 -5.90
C SER A 264 -24.75 -2.87 -5.62
N CYS A 265 -23.61 -2.88 -6.27
CA CYS A 265 -22.68 -1.76 -6.36
C CYS A 265 -22.22 -1.76 -7.82
N GLU A 266 -22.63 -0.75 -8.59
CA GLU A 266 -22.73 -0.90 -10.04
C GLU A 266 -21.58 -0.24 -10.81
N ARG A 267 -20.77 0.63 -10.16
CA ARG A 267 -19.69 1.35 -10.86
C ARG A 267 -18.41 1.54 -10.03
N PRO A 268 -17.25 1.05 -10.50
CA PRO A 268 -15.95 1.34 -9.88
C PRO A 268 -15.55 2.80 -10.10
N LEU A 269 -14.91 3.41 -9.10
CA LEU A 269 -14.51 4.83 -9.10
C LEU A 269 -13.03 5.04 -9.47
N PHE A 270 -12.12 4.09 -9.17
CA PHE A 270 -10.68 4.25 -9.47
C PHE A 270 -10.18 3.42 -10.65
N ALA A 271 -11.04 2.62 -11.29
CA ALA A 271 -10.66 1.91 -12.51
C ALA A 271 -10.50 2.89 -13.68
N GLN A 272 -9.26 3.15 -14.08
CA GLN A 272 -8.95 3.64 -15.43
C GLN A 272 -9.43 2.60 -16.44
N ASP A 273 -10.00 3.06 -17.57
CA ASP A 273 -10.54 2.28 -18.69
C ASP A 273 -9.81 0.96 -18.95
N THR A 274 -10.19 -0.09 -18.24
CA THR A 274 -9.87 -1.47 -18.59
C THR A 274 -11.19 -2.09 -18.98
N THR A 275 -11.42 -2.25 -20.28
CA THR A 275 -12.42 -3.18 -20.78
C THR A 275 -12.23 -4.50 -20.03
N PRO A 276 -13.22 -4.96 -19.25
CA PRO A 276 -13.03 -6.15 -18.45
C PRO A 276 -12.86 -7.35 -19.40
N PRO A 277 -11.78 -8.15 -19.27
CA PRO A 277 -11.59 -9.37 -20.05
C PRO A 277 -12.66 -10.44 -19.76
N SER A 278 -13.53 -10.21 -18.76
CA SER A 278 -14.69 -11.06 -18.44
C SER A 278 -15.69 -11.19 -19.61
N ARG A 279 -15.54 -10.39 -20.67
CA ARG A 279 -16.18 -10.61 -21.96
C ARG A 279 -15.14 -10.79 -23.07
N LEU A 280 -14.27 -11.79 -22.96
CA LEU A 280 -13.71 -12.42 -24.16
C LEU A 280 -14.90 -12.90 -25.00
N GLY A 281 -15.27 -12.08 -25.98
CA GLY A 281 -16.29 -12.40 -26.96
C GLY A 281 -15.93 -13.70 -27.66
N LEU A 282 -16.85 -14.22 -28.47
CA LEU A 282 -16.69 -15.50 -29.16
C LEU A 282 -15.35 -15.57 -29.94
N VAL A 283 -14.93 -14.44 -30.51
CA VAL A 283 -13.63 -14.24 -31.18
C VAL A 283 -12.43 -14.49 -30.26
N GLY A 284 -12.44 -13.94 -29.05
CA GLY A 284 -11.34 -14.10 -28.10
C GLY A 284 -11.19 -15.53 -27.58
N ARG A 285 -12.32 -16.24 -27.38
CA ARG A 285 -12.29 -17.66 -27.00
C ARG A 285 -11.74 -18.53 -28.13
N LEU A 286 -12.13 -18.23 -29.38
CA LEU A 286 -11.61 -18.93 -30.55
C LEU A 286 -10.11 -18.68 -30.73
N PHE A 287 -9.66 -17.44 -30.53
CA PHE A 287 -8.24 -17.09 -30.53
C PHE A 287 -7.45 -17.92 -29.52
N PHE A 288 -7.86 -17.94 -28.25
CA PHE A 288 -7.15 -18.73 -27.23
C PHE A 288 -7.29 -20.24 -27.43
N PHE A 289 -8.36 -20.71 -28.06
CA PHE A 289 -8.48 -22.11 -28.45
C PHE A 289 -7.44 -22.50 -29.51
N ILE A 290 -7.29 -21.68 -30.57
CA ILE A 290 -6.27 -21.90 -31.62
C ILE A 290 -4.87 -21.73 -31.04
N TRP A 291 -4.64 -20.68 -30.24
CA TRP A 291 -3.36 -20.37 -29.61
C TRP A 291 -2.83 -21.55 -28.79
N ARG A 292 -3.68 -22.17 -27.97
CA ARG A 292 -3.31 -23.33 -27.13
C ARG A 292 -2.97 -24.60 -27.92
N ARG A 293 -3.27 -24.66 -29.23
CA ARG A 293 -2.85 -25.76 -30.11
C ARG A 293 -1.47 -25.54 -30.71
N LEU A 294 -0.90 -24.34 -30.59
CA LEU A 294 0.47 -24.08 -31.04
C LEU A 294 1.48 -24.80 -30.14
N PRO A 295 2.65 -25.20 -30.68
CA PRO A 295 3.71 -25.84 -29.91
C PRO A 295 4.09 -25.05 -28.66
N ASN A 296 4.32 -25.76 -27.56
CA ASN A 296 4.61 -25.13 -26.26
C ASN A 296 5.87 -24.23 -26.31
N ALA A 297 6.94 -24.67 -26.99
CA ALA A 297 8.15 -23.88 -27.19
C ALA A 297 7.88 -22.51 -27.87
N PHE A 298 6.95 -22.48 -28.83
CA PHE A 298 6.54 -21.24 -29.48
C PHE A 298 5.81 -20.31 -28.49
N ARG A 299 4.89 -20.85 -27.69
CA ARG A 299 4.16 -20.08 -26.68
C ARG A 299 5.09 -19.51 -25.60
N LEU A 300 6.06 -20.30 -25.12
CA LEU A 300 7.09 -19.84 -24.19
C LEU A 300 7.90 -18.67 -24.74
N SER A 301 8.38 -18.78 -25.99
CA SER A 301 9.12 -17.70 -26.66
C SER A 301 8.26 -16.45 -26.84
N ALA A 302 7.00 -16.62 -27.24
CA ALA A 302 6.07 -15.51 -27.40
C ALA A 302 5.80 -14.77 -26.08
N TYR A 303 5.63 -15.50 -24.97
CA TYR A 303 5.44 -14.90 -23.65
C TYR A 303 6.69 -14.19 -23.13
N GLY A 304 7.88 -14.75 -23.36
CA GLY A 304 9.14 -14.08 -23.05
C GLY A 304 9.28 -12.73 -23.79
N LEU A 305 9.01 -12.71 -25.10
CA LEU A 305 9.02 -11.48 -25.91
C LEU A 305 7.98 -10.47 -25.44
N LEU A 306 6.76 -10.91 -25.15
CA LEU A 306 5.69 -10.05 -24.63
C LEU A 306 6.08 -9.43 -23.29
N LYS A 307 6.68 -10.22 -22.39
CA LYS A 307 7.18 -9.73 -21.11
C LYS A 307 8.25 -8.65 -21.30
N ASP A 308 9.22 -8.87 -22.17
CA ASP A 308 10.29 -7.89 -22.41
C ASP A 308 9.78 -6.61 -23.09
N LEU A 309 8.83 -6.72 -24.01
CA LEU A 309 8.16 -5.56 -24.60
C LEU A 309 7.37 -4.80 -23.54
N ALA A 310 6.57 -5.50 -22.75
CA ALA A 310 5.74 -4.88 -21.73
C ALA A 310 6.58 -4.26 -20.60
N LYS A 311 7.73 -4.83 -20.25
CA LYS A 311 8.72 -4.15 -19.38
C LYS A 311 9.16 -2.81 -19.93
N ARG A 312 9.25 -2.61 -21.25
CA ARG A 312 9.61 -1.29 -21.83
C ARG A 312 8.48 -0.27 -21.75
N TYR A 313 7.23 -0.72 -21.90
CA TYR A 313 6.05 0.17 -21.92
C TYR A 313 5.42 0.39 -20.53
N TYR A 314 5.57 -0.57 -19.63
CA TYR A 314 4.91 -0.62 -18.32
C TYR A 314 5.89 -0.87 -17.16
N ALA A 315 7.21 -0.71 -17.38
CA ALA A 315 8.32 -1.00 -16.45
C ALA A 315 8.10 -0.60 -14.99
N GLU A 316 7.38 0.51 -14.77
CA GLU A 316 7.19 1.11 -13.45
C GLU A 316 5.95 0.58 -12.71
N ARG A 317 5.20 -0.37 -13.29
CA ARG A 317 3.89 -0.83 -12.76
C ARG A 317 3.90 -2.18 -12.05
N ASP A 318 4.73 -3.13 -12.48
CA ASP A 318 4.66 -4.52 -12.04
C ASP A 318 6.03 -5.02 -11.52
N THR A 319 6.05 -6.16 -10.82
CA THR A 319 7.29 -6.78 -10.30
C THR A 319 8.05 -7.50 -11.42
N PRO A 320 9.34 -7.85 -11.28
CA PRO A 320 10.10 -8.50 -12.36
C PRO A 320 9.50 -9.81 -12.87
N ALA A 321 8.75 -10.52 -12.02
CA ALA A 321 8.07 -11.78 -12.34
C ALA A 321 6.70 -11.57 -13.02
N VAL A 322 6.10 -10.39 -12.91
CA VAL A 322 4.69 -10.17 -13.25
C VAL A 322 4.56 -8.98 -14.19
N GLN A 323 3.66 -9.03 -15.17
CA GLN A 323 3.58 -7.99 -16.19
C GLN A 323 2.15 -7.76 -16.68
N SER A 324 1.68 -6.51 -16.56
CA SER A 324 0.46 -6.04 -17.21
C SER A 324 0.65 -6.05 -18.72
N LEU A 325 -0.34 -6.62 -19.42
CA LEU A 325 -0.41 -6.64 -20.87
C LEU A 325 -1.63 -5.82 -21.37
N PRO A 326 -1.65 -5.42 -22.65
CA PRO A 326 -2.82 -4.81 -23.26
C PRO A 326 -4.09 -5.69 -23.15
N PHE A 327 -5.26 -5.09 -23.40
CA PHE A 327 -6.55 -5.78 -23.40
C PHE A 327 -6.99 -6.38 -22.06
N GLY A 328 -6.46 -5.85 -20.95
CA GLY A 328 -6.78 -6.36 -19.61
C GLY A 328 -6.18 -7.74 -19.35
N LEU A 329 -5.06 -8.08 -19.99
CA LEU A 329 -4.32 -9.32 -19.76
C LEU A 329 -3.21 -9.11 -18.73
N TYR A 330 -2.81 -10.21 -18.10
CA TYR A 330 -1.78 -10.25 -17.09
C TYR A 330 -0.93 -11.50 -17.28
N LEU A 331 0.39 -11.36 -17.24
CA LEU A 331 1.34 -12.44 -17.44
C LEU A 331 2.20 -12.61 -16.18
N LYS A 332 2.22 -13.80 -15.61
CA LYS A 332 3.07 -14.17 -14.46
C LYS A 332 4.10 -15.21 -14.91
N GLU A 333 5.36 -14.98 -14.56
CA GLU A 333 6.48 -15.91 -14.76
C GLU A 333 6.77 -16.63 -13.44
N HIS A 334 7.00 -17.93 -13.54
CA HIS A 334 7.46 -18.78 -12.45
C HIS A 334 8.78 -19.44 -12.86
N GLU A 335 9.68 -19.55 -11.89
CA GLU A 335 10.92 -20.32 -12.00
C GLU A 335 10.62 -21.82 -11.88
N GLU A 336 9.62 -22.20 -11.09
CA GLU A 336 9.28 -23.60 -10.82
C GLU A 336 8.01 -24.04 -11.57
N PRO A 337 8.09 -25.03 -12.47
CA PRO A 337 6.95 -25.61 -13.20
C PRO A 337 5.79 -26.06 -12.31
N GLU A 338 6.08 -26.66 -11.16
CA GLU A 338 5.07 -27.21 -10.25
C GLU A 338 4.22 -26.12 -9.61
N VAL A 339 4.86 -25.00 -9.22
CA VAL A 339 4.19 -23.82 -8.64
C VAL A 339 3.25 -23.21 -9.67
N CYS A 340 3.73 -23.05 -10.92
CA CYS A 340 2.92 -22.58 -12.05
C CYS A 340 1.67 -23.47 -12.27
N ARG A 341 1.85 -24.80 -12.26
CA ARG A 341 0.75 -25.75 -12.43
C ARG A 341 -0.25 -25.68 -11.28
N ASN A 342 0.22 -25.55 -10.04
CA ASN A 342 -0.65 -25.44 -8.87
C ASN A 342 -1.48 -24.15 -8.93
N GLU A 343 -0.87 -23.00 -9.19
CA GLU A 343 -1.60 -21.72 -9.27
C GLU A 343 -2.65 -21.73 -10.38
N PHE A 344 -2.31 -22.25 -11.56
CA PHE A 344 -3.24 -22.36 -12.67
C PHE A 344 -4.46 -23.21 -12.30
N ASN A 345 -4.23 -24.38 -11.69
CA ASN A 345 -5.29 -25.29 -11.28
C ASN A 345 -6.12 -24.74 -10.11
N ALA A 346 -5.50 -24.03 -9.17
CA ALA A 346 -6.19 -23.34 -8.07
C ALA A 346 -7.23 -22.35 -8.61
N MET A 347 -6.82 -21.46 -9.51
CA MET A 347 -7.73 -20.50 -10.13
C MET A 347 -8.86 -21.17 -10.92
N GLN A 348 -8.60 -22.31 -11.58
CA GLN A 348 -9.65 -23.10 -12.25
C GLN A 348 -10.65 -23.68 -11.23
N THR A 349 -10.15 -24.25 -10.14
CA THR A 349 -10.96 -24.85 -9.07
C THR A 349 -11.88 -23.82 -8.42
N ILE A 350 -11.33 -22.65 -8.08
CA ILE A 350 -12.07 -21.55 -7.46
C ILE A 350 -13.19 -21.07 -8.37
N ARG A 351 -12.90 -20.92 -9.67
CA ARG A 351 -13.87 -20.48 -10.67
C ARG A 351 -15.00 -21.49 -10.88
N GLN A 352 -14.73 -22.78 -10.71
CA GLN A 352 -15.74 -23.84 -10.86
C GLN A 352 -16.68 -23.93 -9.65
N HIS A 353 -16.17 -23.68 -8.45
CA HIS A 353 -16.90 -23.98 -7.22
C HIS A 353 -17.38 -22.75 -6.45
N THR A 354 -16.90 -21.55 -6.78
CA THR A 354 -17.16 -20.35 -5.97
C THR A 354 -17.48 -19.11 -6.80
N THR A 355 -17.94 -18.07 -6.10
CA THR A 355 -18.09 -16.70 -6.63
C THR A 355 -16.94 -15.78 -6.21
N VAL A 356 -15.88 -16.34 -5.61
CA VAL A 356 -14.70 -15.58 -5.18
C VAL A 356 -14.10 -14.87 -6.41
N PRO A 357 -13.91 -13.55 -6.36
CA PRO A 357 -13.31 -12.84 -7.48
C PRO A 357 -11.83 -13.21 -7.55
N ALA A 358 -11.43 -13.91 -8.61
CA ALA A 358 -10.04 -14.30 -8.86
C ALA A 358 -9.68 -14.09 -10.34
N PRO A 359 -8.38 -14.02 -10.70
CA PRO A 359 -7.98 -13.98 -12.10
C PRO A 359 -8.50 -15.21 -12.85
N ILE A 360 -8.88 -15.01 -14.12
CA ILE A 360 -9.30 -16.07 -15.02
C ILE A 360 -8.04 -16.61 -15.71
N PRO A 361 -7.63 -17.86 -15.47
CA PRO A 361 -6.50 -18.47 -16.15
C PRO A 361 -6.87 -18.74 -17.60
N LEU A 362 -6.12 -18.17 -18.55
CA LEU A 362 -6.38 -18.26 -19.99
C LEU A 362 -5.48 -19.28 -20.68
N ASP A 363 -4.19 -19.29 -20.32
CA ASP A 363 -3.22 -20.23 -20.83
C ASP A 363 -2.08 -20.46 -19.82
N MET A 364 -1.44 -21.62 -19.93
CA MET A 364 -0.25 -21.99 -19.19
C MET A 364 0.76 -22.60 -20.17
N ALA A 365 1.99 -22.11 -20.14
CA ALA A 365 3.11 -22.66 -20.90
C ALA A 365 4.24 -22.98 -19.92
N VAL A 366 4.68 -24.23 -19.91
CA VAL A 366 5.65 -24.76 -18.95
C VAL A 366 6.76 -25.44 -19.72
N ASP A 367 8.02 -25.18 -19.37
CA ASP A 367 9.13 -25.93 -19.94
C ASP A 367 9.23 -27.33 -19.31
N PHE A 368 9.26 -28.36 -20.14
CA PHE A 368 9.27 -29.77 -19.73
C PHE A 368 10.55 -30.49 -20.17
N THR A 369 11.57 -29.77 -20.64
CA THR A 369 12.83 -30.41 -21.07
C THR A 369 13.51 -31.12 -19.90
N GLU A 370 13.87 -32.40 -20.10
CA GLU A 370 14.49 -33.27 -19.10
C GLU A 370 15.85 -32.75 -18.59
N ASP A 371 16.54 -31.90 -19.37
CA ASP A 371 17.66 -31.08 -18.93
C ASP A 371 17.13 -29.88 -18.11
N HIS A 372 16.61 -30.16 -16.92
CA HIS A 372 16.22 -29.13 -15.95
C HIS A 372 17.46 -28.42 -15.41
N ASP A 373 18.02 -27.49 -16.18
CA ASP A 373 18.78 -26.42 -15.57
C ASP A 373 17.79 -25.51 -14.83
N ILE A 374 17.77 -25.67 -13.50
CA ILE A 374 16.90 -24.96 -12.54
C ILE A 374 17.04 -23.44 -12.73
N PHE A 375 18.15 -22.97 -13.31
CA PHE A 375 18.39 -21.56 -13.60
C PHE A 375 17.80 -21.05 -14.92
N THR A 376 17.23 -21.91 -15.77
CA THR A 376 16.75 -21.52 -17.12
C THR A 376 15.31 -21.92 -17.45
N SER A 377 14.73 -22.88 -16.72
CA SER A 377 13.34 -23.32 -16.95
C SER A 377 12.37 -22.19 -16.58
N LYS A 378 11.64 -21.66 -17.57
CA LYS A 378 10.64 -20.60 -17.37
C LYS A 378 9.25 -21.10 -17.65
N SER A 379 8.35 -20.86 -16.71
CA SER A 379 6.93 -21.15 -16.87
C SER A 379 6.12 -19.87 -16.83
N TYR A 380 5.06 -19.81 -17.64
CA TYR A 380 4.22 -18.63 -17.77
C TYR A 380 2.74 -18.98 -17.58
N ILE A 381 2.04 -18.13 -16.82
CA ILE A 381 0.58 -18.10 -16.76
C ILE A 381 0.08 -16.81 -17.41
N LEU A 382 -0.74 -16.95 -18.44
CA LEU A 382 -1.52 -15.86 -18.99
C LEU A 382 -2.91 -15.88 -18.35
N MET A 383 -3.31 -14.77 -17.76
CA MET A 383 -4.58 -14.63 -17.04
C MET A 383 -5.24 -13.27 -17.28
N SER A 384 -6.48 -13.12 -16.85
CA SER A 384 -7.15 -11.81 -16.83
C SER A 384 -6.58 -10.90 -15.74
N LYS A 385 -6.37 -9.62 -16.05
CA LYS A 385 -6.11 -8.60 -15.03
C LYS A 385 -7.37 -8.33 -14.22
N VAL A 386 -7.23 -8.38 -12.90
CA VAL A 386 -8.29 -8.03 -11.96
C VAL A 386 -8.18 -6.54 -11.62
N PRO A 387 -9.27 -5.76 -11.65
CA PRO A 387 -9.22 -4.32 -11.35
C PRO A 387 -8.99 -4.05 -9.87
N GLY A 388 -8.59 -2.82 -9.54
CA GLY A 388 -8.37 -2.35 -8.17
C GLY A 388 -6.90 -2.27 -7.75
N TYR A 389 -6.70 -1.97 -6.48
CA TYR A 389 -5.39 -1.83 -5.85
C TYR A 389 -5.24 -2.81 -4.69
N PRO A 390 -4.03 -3.30 -4.39
CA PRO A 390 -3.79 -4.08 -3.18
C PRO A 390 -4.29 -3.37 -1.92
N LEU A 391 -4.97 -4.10 -1.04
CA LEU A 391 -5.60 -3.61 0.18
C LEU A 391 -4.59 -2.86 1.04
N HIS A 392 -3.35 -3.35 1.14
CA HIS A 392 -2.30 -2.70 1.94
C HIS A 392 -2.04 -1.23 1.54
N ARG A 393 -2.31 -0.85 0.28
CA ARG A 393 -2.16 0.54 -0.22
C ARG A 393 -3.36 1.41 0.10
N CYS A 394 -4.54 0.82 0.21
CA CYS A 394 -5.81 1.54 0.38
C CYS A 394 -6.32 1.49 1.81
N TYR A 395 -5.77 0.62 2.66
CA TYR A 395 -6.27 0.36 4.01
C TYR A 395 -6.39 1.63 4.87
N ARG A 396 -5.42 2.55 4.73
CA ARG A 396 -5.39 3.87 5.39
C ARG A 396 -6.37 4.91 4.83
N LEU A 397 -7.12 4.58 3.78
CA LEU A 397 -8.15 5.46 3.21
C LEU A 397 -9.56 5.08 3.69
N MET A 398 -9.67 4.04 4.51
CA MET A 398 -10.92 3.40 4.89
C MET A 398 -11.26 3.72 6.35
N GLN A 399 -12.53 4.01 6.60
CA GLN A 399 -13.08 4.10 7.95
C GLN A 399 -13.36 2.70 8.52
N ASP A 400 -13.55 2.61 9.84
CA ASP A 400 -13.80 1.33 10.51
C ASP A 400 -15.03 0.60 9.97
N SER A 401 -16.07 1.35 9.57
CA SER A 401 -17.26 0.76 8.95
C SER A 401 -16.97 0.12 7.59
N ASP A 402 -15.99 0.60 6.84
CA ASP A 402 -15.57 -0.01 5.58
C ASP A 402 -14.76 -1.28 5.83
N HIS A 403 -13.87 -1.27 6.83
CA HIS A 403 -13.11 -2.47 7.22
C HIS A 403 -14.04 -3.60 7.69
N ALA A 404 -15.04 -3.28 8.51
CA ALA A 404 -16.03 -4.25 8.95
C ALA A 404 -16.78 -4.88 7.77
N GLN A 405 -17.19 -4.07 6.78
CA GLN A 405 -17.85 -4.58 5.56
C GLN A 405 -16.92 -5.47 4.72
N LEU A 406 -15.65 -5.08 4.57
CA LEU A 406 -14.68 -5.88 3.82
C LEU A 406 -14.37 -7.19 4.55
N ALA A 407 -14.26 -7.17 5.88
CA ALA A 407 -14.07 -8.37 6.69
C ALA A 407 -15.27 -9.32 6.55
N ASP A 408 -16.49 -8.78 6.54
CA ASP A 408 -17.71 -9.58 6.37
C ASP A 408 -17.82 -10.19 4.96
N ALA A 409 -17.40 -9.44 3.93
CA ALA A 409 -17.28 -9.95 2.56
C ALA A 409 -16.21 -11.04 2.47
N MET A 410 -15.04 -10.84 3.10
CA MET A 410 -13.96 -11.81 3.11
C MET A 410 -14.36 -13.11 3.82
N LYS A 411 -15.05 -13.02 4.96
CA LYS A 411 -15.68 -14.17 5.64
C LYS A 411 -16.57 -14.96 4.68
N GLY A 412 -17.40 -14.26 3.90
CA GLY A 412 -18.24 -14.88 2.87
C GLY A 412 -17.45 -15.60 1.78
N TYR A 413 -16.27 -15.10 1.40
CA TYR A 413 -15.36 -15.77 0.46
C TYR A 413 -14.65 -16.97 1.09
N ILE A 414 -14.15 -16.85 2.31
CA ILE A 414 -13.51 -17.96 3.02
C ILE A 414 -14.47 -19.13 3.21
N ASN A 415 -15.74 -18.87 3.58
CA ASN A 415 -16.76 -19.92 3.68
C ASN A 415 -16.96 -20.66 2.34
N GLN A 416 -16.94 -19.94 1.21
CA GLN A 416 -17.02 -20.56 -0.10
C GLN A 416 -15.78 -21.40 -0.41
N LEU A 417 -14.58 -20.91 -0.10
CA LEU A 417 -13.34 -21.66 -0.26
C LEU A 417 -13.38 -22.95 0.57
N ARG A 418 -13.74 -22.86 1.86
CA ARG A 418 -13.85 -24.01 2.75
C ARG A 418 -14.89 -25.03 2.32
N SER A 419 -15.87 -24.63 1.49
CA SER A 419 -16.90 -25.51 0.93
C SER A 419 -16.48 -26.20 -0.37
N ILE A 420 -15.29 -25.90 -0.92
CA ILE A 420 -14.79 -26.59 -2.12
C ILE A 420 -14.57 -28.08 -1.79
N PRO A 421 -15.19 -29.00 -2.54
CA PRO A 421 -15.03 -30.43 -2.30
C PRO A 421 -13.59 -30.88 -2.56
N LYS A 422 -13.08 -31.75 -1.67
CA LYS A 422 -11.80 -32.42 -1.85
C LYS A 422 -11.74 -33.15 -3.20
N VAL A 423 -10.65 -32.95 -3.93
CA VAL A 423 -10.48 -33.46 -5.31
C VAL A 423 -10.21 -34.97 -5.31
N THR A 424 -9.57 -35.48 -4.26
CA THR A 424 -9.18 -36.89 -4.18
C THR A 424 -10.08 -37.67 -3.23
N SER A 425 -10.44 -38.89 -3.64
CA SER A 425 -10.98 -39.94 -2.76
C SER A 425 -9.87 -40.64 -1.96
N SER A 426 -8.66 -40.05 -1.89
CA SER A 426 -7.48 -40.66 -1.29
C SER A 426 -7.49 -40.51 0.23
N GLU A 427 -6.74 -41.38 0.90
CA GLU A 427 -6.43 -41.34 2.35
C GLU A 427 -5.61 -40.10 2.76
N THR A 428 -5.46 -39.11 1.88
CA THR A 428 -4.59 -37.95 2.03
C THR A 428 -5.42 -36.72 2.36
N ALA A 429 -5.16 -36.10 3.51
CA ALA A 429 -5.93 -34.95 3.96
C ALA A 429 -5.33 -33.62 3.48
N ILE A 430 -4.00 -33.43 3.55
CA ILE A 430 -3.32 -32.16 3.30
C ILE A 430 -2.44 -32.27 2.06
N TYR A 431 -2.77 -31.49 1.02
CA TYR A 431 -2.15 -31.57 -0.30
C TYR A 431 -2.45 -30.30 -1.13
N ASN A 432 -1.65 -30.04 -2.17
CA ASN A 432 -1.86 -28.90 -3.07
C ASN A 432 -3.10 -29.10 -3.97
N THR A 433 -3.45 -28.16 -4.86
CA THR A 433 -4.69 -28.30 -5.65
C THR A 433 -4.68 -29.47 -6.65
N LEU A 434 -3.52 -30.07 -6.93
CA LEU A 434 -3.32 -31.20 -7.85
C LEU A 434 -3.15 -32.56 -7.12
N GLY A 435 -3.28 -32.61 -5.79
CA GLY A 435 -3.04 -33.85 -5.02
C GLY A 435 -1.58 -34.09 -4.63
N GLY A 436 -0.68 -33.15 -4.92
CA GLY A 436 0.76 -33.26 -4.66
C GLY A 436 1.22 -32.53 -3.39
N PRO A 437 2.55 -32.42 -3.20
CA PRO A 437 3.14 -31.69 -2.08
C PRO A 437 2.72 -30.22 -2.04
N CYS A 438 2.51 -29.73 -0.82
CA CYS A 438 2.22 -28.34 -0.54
C CYS A 438 3.50 -27.49 -0.52
N ARG A 439 3.34 -26.18 -0.68
CA ARG A 439 4.40 -25.19 -0.46
C ARG A 439 3.87 -24.04 0.36
N ASP A 440 4.66 -23.64 1.35
CA ASP A 440 4.41 -22.46 2.15
C ASP A 440 5.77 -21.92 2.61
N ASN A 441 6.06 -20.64 2.33
CA ASN A 441 7.34 -20.01 2.71
C ASN A 441 7.60 -20.01 4.23
N ARG A 442 6.59 -20.28 5.05
CA ARG A 442 6.67 -20.41 6.51
C ARG A 442 7.05 -21.82 6.97
N VAL A 443 7.08 -22.79 6.06
CA VAL A 443 7.42 -24.19 6.36
C VAL A 443 8.64 -24.55 5.53
N ARG A 444 9.78 -24.77 6.19
CA ARG A 444 11.05 -25.14 5.53
C ARG A 444 11.43 -24.21 4.38
N SER A 445 11.28 -22.90 4.59
CA SER A 445 11.60 -21.88 3.59
C SER A 445 10.94 -22.09 2.21
N GLY A 446 9.74 -22.68 2.15
CA GLY A 446 9.01 -22.87 0.89
C GLY A 446 9.35 -24.16 0.13
N THR A 447 10.18 -25.03 0.71
CA THR A 447 10.45 -26.38 0.17
C THR A 447 9.16 -27.20 0.14
N PRO A 448 8.91 -28.00 -0.92
CA PRO A 448 7.77 -28.92 -0.96
C PRO A 448 7.65 -29.80 0.29
N VAL A 449 6.45 -29.88 0.85
CA VAL A 449 6.13 -30.73 2.01
C VAL A 449 4.88 -31.57 1.78
N GLY A 450 4.89 -32.81 2.29
CA GLY A 450 3.81 -33.75 2.09
C GLY A 450 3.80 -34.35 0.67
N PRO A 451 2.64 -34.78 0.15
CA PRO A 451 1.32 -34.64 0.76
C PRO A 451 1.17 -35.50 2.03
N PHE A 452 0.28 -35.13 2.94
CA PHE A 452 0.13 -35.78 4.25
C PHE A 452 -1.19 -36.56 4.36
N ALA A 453 -1.11 -37.75 4.97
CA ALA A 453 -2.27 -38.61 5.21
C ALA A 453 -3.33 -37.91 6.08
N ASP A 454 -2.91 -37.29 7.17
CA ASP A 454 -3.77 -36.60 8.12
C ASP A 454 -3.08 -35.36 8.72
N GLU A 455 -3.79 -34.67 9.62
CA GLU A 455 -3.23 -33.53 10.34
C GLU A 455 -2.07 -33.93 11.26
N ALA A 456 -2.11 -35.11 11.90
CA ALA A 456 -1.06 -35.55 12.80
C ALA A 456 0.29 -35.67 12.08
N ALA A 457 0.30 -36.27 10.89
CA ALA A 457 1.49 -36.37 10.04
C ALA A 457 2.03 -35.00 9.63
N PHE A 458 1.15 -34.03 9.40
CA PHE A 458 1.56 -32.65 9.12
C PHE A 458 2.11 -31.96 10.37
N SER A 459 1.45 -32.08 11.51
CA SER A 459 1.87 -31.47 12.78
C SER A 459 3.23 -31.95 13.24
N HIS A 460 3.59 -33.22 12.98
CA HIS A 460 4.95 -33.75 13.22
C HIS A 460 6.07 -33.03 12.45
N MET A 461 5.75 -32.31 11.37
CA MET A 461 6.72 -31.50 10.62
C MET A 461 6.90 -30.09 11.19
N LEU A 462 6.07 -29.69 12.15
CA LEU A 462 6.05 -28.36 12.74
C LEU A 462 6.60 -28.39 14.17
N PRO A 463 7.10 -27.25 14.70
CA PRO A 463 7.41 -27.14 16.11
C PRO A 463 6.17 -27.39 16.98
N PHE A 464 6.40 -28.02 18.15
CA PHE A 464 5.37 -28.39 19.13
C PHE A 464 4.28 -29.32 18.55
N PRO A 465 4.64 -30.49 18.00
CA PRO A 465 3.70 -31.37 17.32
C PRO A 465 2.59 -31.91 18.22
N ASP A 466 2.86 -32.07 19.51
CA ASP A 466 1.92 -32.60 20.51
C ASP A 466 1.06 -31.51 21.18
N ASP A 467 1.16 -30.25 20.75
CA ASP A 467 0.36 -29.15 21.30
C ASP A 467 -1.13 -29.31 20.90
N PRO A 468 -2.09 -29.10 21.82
CA PRO A 468 -3.51 -29.21 21.49
C PRO A 468 -3.95 -28.38 20.28
N GLY A 469 -3.35 -27.19 20.07
CA GLY A 469 -3.61 -26.32 18.92
C GLY A 469 -3.09 -26.86 17.57
N ARG A 470 -2.57 -28.09 17.51
CA ARG A 470 -2.08 -28.76 16.29
C ARG A 470 -2.93 -29.96 15.87
N SER A 471 -4.12 -30.13 16.46
CA SER A 471 -4.93 -31.33 16.24
C SER A 471 -6.43 -31.05 16.26
N GLY A 472 -7.19 -31.85 15.52
CA GLY A 472 -8.66 -31.85 15.58
C GLY A 472 -9.33 -30.88 14.61
N HIS A 473 -8.59 -30.38 13.62
CA HIS A 473 -9.11 -29.37 12.70
C HIS A 473 -9.72 -29.99 11.44
N MET A 474 -10.69 -29.29 10.86
CA MET A 474 -11.15 -29.60 9.52
C MET A 474 -10.09 -29.22 8.50
N ILE A 475 -9.81 -30.13 7.56
CA ILE A 475 -8.94 -29.84 6.42
C ILE A 475 -9.78 -29.33 5.25
N THR A 476 -9.54 -28.09 4.85
CA THR A 476 -10.36 -27.29 3.94
C THR A 476 -9.51 -26.65 2.84
N PHE A 477 -10.10 -26.25 1.73
CA PHE A 477 -9.37 -25.49 0.70
C PHE A 477 -9.06 -24.09 1.22
N THR A 478 -7.77 -23.75 1.29
CA THR A 478 -7.27 -22.45 1.77
C THR A 478 -6.41 -21.77 0.70
N HIS A 479 -6.26 -20.45 0.82
CA HIS A 479 -5.35 -19.71 -0.05
C HIS A 479 -3.89 -19.93 0.35
N ALA A 480 -3.61 -20.08 1.65
CA ALA A 480 -2.28 -20.20 2.26
C ALA A 480 -1.32 -19.03 1.97
N ASP A 481 -1.85 -17.88 1.55
CA ASP A 481 -1.13 -16.60 1.51
C ASP A 481 -2.10 -15.40 1.46
N LEU A 482 -3.16 -15.43 2.27
CA LEU A 482 -4.22 -14.43 2.28
C LEU A 482 -3.82 -13.13 3.01
N ASN A 483 -2.77 -12.47 2.52
CA ASN A 483 -2.25 -11.22 3.07
C ASN A 483 -2.75 -9.99 2.27
N PRO A 484 -2.62 -8.74 2.77
CA PRO A 484 -3.25 -7.57 2.14
C PRO A 484 -2.58 -7.12 0.83
N ARG A 485 -1.50 -7.77 0.39
CA ARG A 485 -0.93 -7.60 -0.96
C ARG A 485 -1.73 -8.38 -2.00
N ASN A 486 -2.35 -9.47 -1.59
CA ASN A 486 -3.05 -10.43 -2.43
C ASN A 486 -4.57 -10.18 -2.50
N ILE A 487 -5.06 -9.22 -1.72
CA ILE A 487 -6.47 -8.77 -1.73
C ILE A 487 -6.55 -7.45 -2.48
N LEU A 488 -7.26 -7.42 -3.61
CA LEU A 488 -7.52 -6.22 -4.40
C LEU A 488 -8.83 -5.58 -4.00
N VAL A 489 -8.82 -4.25 -3.87
CA VAL A 489 -9.98 -3.44 -3.52
C VAL A 489 -10.11 -2.23 -4.45
N ASP A 490 -11.34 -1.75 -4.61
CA ASP A 490 -11.64 -0.49 -5.29
C ASP A 490 -12.79 0.24 -4.58
N ARG A 491 -12.85 1.56 -4.75
CA ARG A 491 -14.05 2.34 -4.40
C ARG A 491 -15.12 2.09 -5.44
N SER A 492 -16.35 1.99 -4.99
CA SER A 492 -17.53 1.78 -5.82
C SER A 492 -18.68 2.63 -5.31
N ILE A 493 -19.63 2.95 -6.19
CA ILE A 493 -20.84 3.70 -5.83
C ILE A 493 -22.00 2.71 -5.65
N ARG A 494 -22.64 2.78 -4.49
CA ARG A 494 -23.88 2.07 -4.19
C ARG A 494 -25.07 2.71 -4.92
N PRO A 495 -26.18 1.99 -5.14
CA PRO A 495 -27.39 2.51 -5.77
C PRO A 495 -27.96 3.76 -5.10
N ASP A 496 -27.74 3.92 -3.80
CA ASP A 496 -28.14 5.11 -3.02
C ASP A 496 -27.22 6.32 -3.23
N GLY A 497 -26.23 6.23 -4.10
CA GLY A 497 -25.24 7.27 -4.37
C GLY A 497 -24.07 7.31 -3.37
N SER A 498 -24.14 6.54 -2.28
CA SER A 498 -23.05 6.49 -1.29
C SER A 498 -21.84 5.73 -1.83
N ARG A 499 -20.65 6.14 -1.41
CA ARG A 499 -19.40 5.45 -1.74
C ARG A 499 -19.16 4.30 -0.76
N CYS A 500 -18.59 3.22 -1.26
CA CYS A 500 -18.11 2.11 -0.44
C CYS A 500 -16.85 1.48 -1.04
N TRP A 501 -16.17 0.67 -0.25
CA TRP A 501 -15.07 -0.17 -0.72
C TRP A 501 -15.56 -1.57 -1.02
N LYS A 502 -15.02 -2.19 -2.06
CA LYS A 502 -15.35 -3.56 -2.47
C LYS A 502 -14.08 -4.36 -2.75
N ILE A 503 -14.06 -5.62 -2.33
CA ILE A 503 -13.07 -6.60 -2.79
C ILE A 503 -13.34 -6.88 -4.26
N THR A 504 -12.37 -6.52 -5.11
CA THR A 504 -12.44 -6.72 -6.56
C THR A 504 -11.72 -7.98 -7.00
N GLY A 505 -10.84 -8.53 -6.16
CA GLY A 505 -10.01 -9.69 -6.49
C GLY A 505 -9.26 -10.27 -5.30
N ILE A 506 -9.01 -11.57 -5.36
CA ILE A 506 -8.01 -12.29 -4.58
C ILE A 506 -7.06 -12.93 -5.60
N VAL A 507 -5.77 -12.68 -5.47
CA VAL A 507 -4.72 -13.05 -6.43
C VAL A 507 -3.59 -13.83 -5.74
N ASP A 508 -2.67 -14.40 -6.53
CA ASP A 508 -1.49 -15.11 -6.02
C ASP A 508 -1.81 -16.47 -5.37
N TRP A 509 -2.45 -17.36 -6.14
CA TRP A 509 -2.99 -18.64 -5.64
C TRP A 509 -1.96 -19.78 -5.65
N GLU A 510 -0.68 -19.47 -5.66
CA GLU A 510 0.38 -20.47 -5.91
C GLU A 510 0.62 -21.43 -4.75
N THR A 511 0.29 -21.02 -3.53
CA THR A 511 0.35 -21.83 -2.30
C THR A 511 -0.97 -22.50 -1.94
N ALA A 512 -2.02 -22.27 -2.74
CA ALA A 512 -3.35 -22.79 -2.47
C ALA A 512 -3.37 -24.33 -2.44
N GLY A 513 -4.20 -24.86 -1.54
CA GLY A 513 -4.28 -26.30 -1.29
C GLY A 513 -5.29 -26.61 -0.20
N TYR A 514 -5.30 -27.87 0.24
CA TYR A 514 -6.08 -28.33 1.37
C TYR A 514 -5.22 -28.29 2.63
N TRP A 515 -5.59 -27.44 3.58
CA TRP A 515 -4.85 -27.17 4.82
C TRP A 515 -5.82 -27.16 6.03
N PRO A 516 -5.31 -27.24 7.27
CA PRO A 516 -6.13 -26.99 8.46
C PRO A 516 -6.86 -25.65 8.35
N GLU A 517 -8.12 -25.60 8.79
CA GLU A 517 -8.98 -24.43 8.57
C GLU A 517 -8.45 -23.12 9.19
N TYR A 518 -7.59 -23.19 10.21
CA TYR A 518 -6.93 -22.03 10.83
C TYR A 518 -5.81 -21.43 9.96
N TRP A 519 -5.34 -22.13 8.93
CA TRP A 519 -4.07 -21.83 8.25
C TRP A 519 -4.03 -20.43 7.61
N ASP A 520 -5.11 -19.99 6.96
CA ASP A 520 -5.16 -18.63 6.37
C ASP A 520 -5.04 -17.53 7.43
N LEU A 521 -5.59 -17.72 8.65
CA LEU A 521 -5.47 -16.77 9.75
C LEU A 521 -4.02 -16.70 10.25
N THR A 522 -3.44 -17.84 10.59
CA THR A 522 -2.09 -17.87 11.20
C THR A 522 -1.04 -17.44 10.17
N LYS A 523 -1.24 -17.76 8.89
CA LYS A 523 -0.42 -17.25 7.79
C LYS A 523 -0.53 -15.73 7.63
N ALA A 524 -1.73 -15.16 7.68
CA ALA A 524 -1.90 -13.70 7.62
C ALA A 524 -1.24 -13.00 8.83
N MET A 525 -1.32 -13.62 10.02
CA MET A 525 -0.73 -13.09 11.26
C MET A 525 0.80 -13.26 11.33
N PHE A 526 1.38 -14.25 10.65
CA PHE A 526 2.84 -14.39 10.52
C PHE A 526 3.49 -13.14 9.91
N GLU A 527 2.84 -12.52 8.93
CA GLU A 527 3.26 -11.23 8.37
C GLU A 527 2.68 -10.02 9.12
N GLY A 528 1.99 -10.23 10.24
CA GLY A 528 1.27 -9.21 11.00
C GLY A 528 2.17 -8.06 11.47
N PHE A 529 3.46 -8.32 11.71
CA PHE A 529 4.45 -7.31 12.06
C PHE A 529 4.69 -6.26 10.95
N ARG A 530 4.34 -6.58 9.70
CA ARG A 530 4.44 -5.66 8.55
C ARG A 530 3.28 -4.68 8.49
N TRP A 531 2.20 -4.94 9.23
CA TRP A 531 0.93 -4.22 9.11
C TRP A 531 0.56 -3.52 10.41
N SER A 532 -0.34 -2.53 10.33
CA SER A 532 -0.79 -1.81 11.53
C SER A 532 -1.61 -2.72 12.44
N LYS A 533 -1.58 -2.42 13.74
CA LYS A 533 -2.47 -3.08 14.71
C LYS A 533 -3.94 -2.99 14.29
N ARG A 534 -4.35 -1.83 13.76
CA ARG A 534 -5.69 -1.61 13.18
C ARG A 534 -6.00 -2.64 12.09
N TYR A 535 -5.08 -2.93 11.17
CA TYR A 535 -5.26 -3.99 10.15
C TYR A 535 -5.41 -5.38 10.75
N ASN A 536 -4.48 -5.77 11.63
CA ASN A 536 -4.49 -7.11 12.22
C ASN A 536 -5.78 -7.35 13.03
N ASP A 537 -6.22 -6.35 13.81
CA ASP A 537 -7.38 -6.50 14.70
C ASP A 537 -8.72 -6.26 13.99
N ARG A 538 -8.85 -5.19 13.20
CA ARG A 538 -10.13 -4.77 12.58
C ARG A 538 -10.43 -5.44 11.26
N PHE A 539 -9.45 -6.05 10.61
CA PHE A 539 -9.65 -6.79 9.37
C PHE A 539 -9.36 -8.28 9.52
N VAL A 540 -8.12 -8.67 9.85
CA VAL A 540 -7.74 -10.10 9.89
C VAL A 540 -8.51 -10.84 10.98
N LYS A 541 -8.32 -10.49 12.26
CA LYS A 541 -9.03 -11.16 13.37
C LYS A 541 -10.55 -11.05 13.24
N ALA A 542 -11.06 -9.89 12.83
CA ALA A 542 -12.50 -9.69 12.59
C ALA A 542 -13.08 -10.59 11.48
N THR A 543 -12.30 -10.93 10.45
CA THR A 543 -12.70 -11.84 9.38
C THR A 543 -12.85 -13.27 9.88
N PHE A 544 -11.93 -13.72 10.74
CA PHE A 544 -11.86 -15.12 11.20
C PHE A 544 -12.60 -15.40 12.50
N ALA A 545 -12.84 -14.40 13.36
CA ALA A 545 -13.54 -14.60 14.63
C ALA A 545 -14.93 -15.26 14.49
N PRO A 546 -15.75 -14.97 13.44
CA PRO A 546 -17.00 -15.68 13.22
C PRO A 546 -16.86 -17.11 12.67
N LEU A 547 -15.65 -17.51 12.26
CA LEU A 547 -15.37 -18.82 11.64
C LEU A 547 -14.89 -19.86 12.64
N GLY A 548 -14.44 -19.44 13.83
CA GLY A 548 -13.93 -20.30 14.89
C GLY A 548 -13.09 -19.52 15.90
N ASP A 549 -12.91 -20.10 17.08
CA ASP A 549 -11.88 -19.64 18.01
C ASP A 549 -10.57 -20.32 17.66
N TYR A 550 -9.61 -19.53 17.16
CA TYR A 550 -8.29 -20.01 16.75
C TYR A 550 -7.17 -19.50 17.65
N THR A 551 -7.50 -19.17 18.90
CA THR A 551 -6.55 -18.53 19.83
C THR A 551 -5.41 -19.47 20.20
N GLN A 552 -5.67 -20.77 20.37
CA GLN A 552 -4.65 -21.76 20.72
C GLN A 552 -3.70 -22.02 19.55
N GLU A 553 -4.25 -22.11 18.35
CA GLU A 553 -3.53 -22.29 17.08
C GLU A 553 -2.63 -21.08 16.86
N LEU A 554 -3.14 -19.86 17.04
CA LEU A 554 -2.34 -18.65 16.88
C LEU A 554 -1.24 -18.54 17.95
N ASP A 555 -1.48 -18.99 19.18
CA ASP A 555 -0.47 -19.02 20.25
C ASP A 555 0.67 -19.98 19.93
N VAL A 556 0.37 -21.26 19.62
CA VAL A 556 1.41 -22.24 19.27
C VAL A 556 2.19 -21.81 18.03
N GLU A 557 1.51 -21.17 17.08
CA GLU A 557 2.16 -20.63 15.89
C GLU A 557 3.09 -19.47 16.22
N THR A 558 2.65 -18.52 17.05
CA THR A 558 3.48 -17.39 17.47
C THR A 558 4.74 -17.87 18.19
N ARG A 559 4.59 -18.83 19.13
CA ARG A 559 5.73 -19.49 19.79
C ARG A 559 6.66 -20.19 18.80
N SER A 560 6.10 -20.83 17.76
CA SER A 560 6.90 -21.48 16.71
C SER A 560 7.73 -20.46 15.92
N TRP A 561 7.17 -19.29 15.61
CA TRP A 561 7.86 -18.24 14.84
C TRP A 561 9.00 -17.59 15.62
N GLU A 562 8.83 -17.42 16.94
CA GLU A 562 9.84 -16.83 17.82
C GLU A 562 11.11 -17.69 17.93
N ILE A 563 10.97 -19.01 17.79
CA ILE A 563 12.08 -19.97 17.82
C ILE A 563 12.81 -20.02 16.46
N GLY A 564 12.13 -19.61 15.38
CA GLY A 564 12.59 -19.77 14.00
C GLY A 564 12.46 -21.21 13.50
N ASP A 565 12.78 -21.42 12.22
CA ASP A 565 12.59 -22.72 11.52
C ASP A 565 13.50 -23.87 12.03
N GLY A 566 14.29 -23.65 13.08
CA GLY A 566 14.98 -24.73 13.80
C GLY A 566 15.75 -25.73 12.93
N ILE A 567 16.41 -25.26 11.86
CA ILE A 567 17.41 -26.04 11.13
C ILE A 567 18.76 -25.91 11.82
#